data_AF-A0A7M3MP14-F1
#
_entry.id   AF-A0A7M3MP14-F1
#
_cell.length_a   1.000
_cell.length_b   1.000
_cell.length_c   1.000
_cell.angle_alpha   90.00
_cell.angle_beta   90.00
_cell.angle_gamma   90.00
#
_symmetry.space_group_name_H-M   'P 1'
#
loop_
_entity.id
_entity.type
_entity.pdbx_description
1 polymer ?
#
loop_
_entity_poly.entity_id
_entity_poly.type
_entity_poly.pdbx_seq_one_letter_code
_entity_poly.pdbx_strand_id
1 'polypeptide(L)'
;MVGGQLLPGRRLQGHLGVGRGRRGGCRRLDEGGGGGVLARLAENLFWAGRYIERAEDTARMVDVTYHTQLESPYGEVALAWQQLLEVLHLDAAYGAPIEPLSVMRFLVLDPHNPGSITASVARARENTRSVRELVSSELWEAVNELHLALGARDLARELEEQPYELFRTVSRMSMTIYGVASETMPRDEGWRFMALGRMLERAEMTCRLIDVRYAQLEAMSGPSQRLAAATGEAARGPDRTDFHHWIAVLKSASAFESYRRRYRSSMDPADVVEFLLLEPDLPRSVLFCLGAARHQLDTLRDGRSSRAARRLGRAAASLEFRDVAELFDVGLPSFLEGVQQEIAEVAESIADEFFHHQPSGALHAIAAG
;
A
#
# COMPACT_ATOMS: atom_id res chain seq x y z
N MET A 1 -56.67 -24.86 45.57
CA MET A 1 -57.63 -25.31 44.54
C MET A 1 -56.99 -25.05 43.18
N VAL A 2 -56.36 -26.08 42.60
CA VAL A 2 -56.75 -26.75 41.32
C VAL A 2 -56.81 -25.73 40.17
N GLY A 3 -55.99 -25.78 39.11
CA GLY A 3 -55.19 -26.84 38.51
C GLY A 3 -55.54 -26.91 37.02
N GLY A 4 -54.58 -27.13 36.11
CA GLY A 4 -54.89 -27.38 34.69
C GLY A 4 -53.82 -26.93 33.70
N GLN A 5 -52.91 -27.83 33.40
CA GLN A 5 -51.92 -27.78 32.32
C GLN A 5 -52.39 -28.77 31.22
N LEU A 6 -51.88 -28.58 29.99
CA LEU A 6 -51.66 -29.58 28.91
C LEU A 6 -52.57 -29.60 27.67
N LEU A 7 -51.88 -29.43 26.52
CA LEU A 7 -52.23 -29.67 25.11
C LEU A 7 -52.47 -31.17 24.82
N PRO A 8 -53.28 -31.57 23.80
CA PRO A 8 -52.76 -32.07 22.49
C PRO A 8 -53.78 -31.88 21.32
N GLY A 9 -53.55 -32.13 20.02
CA GLY A 9 -52.44 -32.64 19.24
C GLY A 9 -52.78 -32.75 17.73
N ARG A 10 -51.72 -32.94 16.93
CA ARG A 10 -51.57 -33.66 15.64
C ARG A 10 -52.31 -33.24 14.34
N ARG A 11 -51.48 -32.69 13.43
CA ARG A 11 -51.07 -33.14 12.06
C ARG A 11 -52.09 -33.80 11.11
N LEU A 12 -52.11 -33.31 9.85
CA LEU A 12 -51.81 -34.01 8.56
C LEU A 12 -51.79 -32.93 7.43
N GLN A 13 -50.66 -32.62 6.79
CA GLN A 13 -50.08 -33.17 5.54
C GLN A 13 -50.69 -32.61 4.24
N GLY A 14 -49.84 -31.99 3.40
CA GLY A 14 -50.14 -31.57 2.02
C GLY A 14 -48.94 -30.86 1.39
N HIS A 15 -48.51 -31.32 0.22
CA HIS A 15 -47.16 -31.22 -0.35
C HIS A 15 -46.93 -30.05 -1.35
N LEU A 16 -45.64 -29.72 -1.49
CA LEU A 16 -44.89 -29.31 -2.72
C LEU A 16 -45.25 -28.01 -3.46
N GLY A 17 -44.23 -27.14 -3.54
CA GLY A 17 -44.16 -26.05 -4.51
C GLY A 17 -42.82 -25.33 -4.45
N VAL A 18 -41.79 -25.92 -5.08
CA VAL A 18 -40.45 -25.32 -5.24
C VAL A 18 -40.55 -24.11 -6.16
N GLY A 19 -40.63 -22.91 -5.58
CA GLY A 19 -40.49 -21.65 -6.31
C GLY A 19 -39.01 -21.39 -6.59
N ARG A 20 -38.56 -21.67 -7.84
CA ARG A 20 -37.28 -21.22 -8.38
C ARG A 20 -37.18 -19.69 -8.25
N GLY A 21 -36.46 -19.21 -7.23
CA GLY A 21 -36.02 -17.83 -7.15
C GLY A 21 -35.13 -17.51 -8.34
N ARG A 22 -35.61 -16.60 -9.19
CA ARG A 22 -34.83 -15.98 -10.27
C ARG A 22 -33.57 -15.38 -9.66
N ARG A 23 -32.42 -16.03 -9.87
CA ARG A 23 -31.12 -15.38 -9.72
C ARG A 23 -31.09 -14.19 -10.67
N GLY A 24 -30.91 -12.99 -10.13
CA GLY A 24 -30.61 -11.81 -10.92
C GLY A 24 -29.38 -12.11 -11.77
N GLY A 25 -29.58 -12.23 -13.08
CA GLY A 25 -28.51 -12.46 -14.03
C GLY A 25 -27.59 -11.26 -14.05
N CYS A 26 -26.37 -11.45 -13.55
CA CYS A 26 -25.24 -10.64 -13.98
C CYS A 26 -25.21 -10.71 -15.51
N ARG A 27 -25.43 -9.59 -16.20
CA ARG A 27 -25.28 -9.53 -17.66
C ARG A 27 -23.83 -9.89 -17.96
N ARG A 28 -23.61 -11.08 -18.52
CA ARG A 28 -22.36 -11.42 -19.19
C ARG A 28 -22.12 -10.37 -20.25
N LEU A 29 -21.08 -9.57 -20.05
CA LEU A 29 -20.48 -8.74 -21.08
C LEU A 29 -19.40 -9.57 -21.76
N ASP A 30 -19.81 -10.56 -22.55
CA ASP A 30 -18.87 -11.14 -23.51
C ASP A 30 -19.65 -11.74 -24.67
N GLU A 31 -19.53 -11.11 -25.85
CA GLU A 31 -19.57 -11.75 -27.16
C GLU A 31 -19.22 -10.69 -28.24
N GLY A 32 -17.96 -10.73 -28.72
CA GLY A 32 -17.54 -10.14 -29.99
C GLY A 32 -16.61 -8.91 -29.90
N GLY A 33 -15.28 -9.13 -30.01
CA GLY A 33 -14.31 -8.09 -30.34
C GLY A 33 -13.80 -7.17 -29.21
N GLY A 34 -14.26 -7.36 -27.96
CA GLY A 34 -14.01 -6.45 -26.83
C GLY A 34 -12.81 -6.75 -25.92
N GLY A 35 -12.10 -7.88 -26.11
CA GLY A 35 -11.04 -8.33 -25.20
C GLY A 35 -9.86 -7.36 -25.04
N GLY A 36 -9.44 -6.69 -26.12
CA GLY A 36 -8.36 -5.69 -26.07
C GLY A 36 -8.75 -4.38 -25.40
N VAL A 37 -10.04 -4.02 -25.43
CA VAL A 37 -10.55 -2.84 -24.73
C VAL A 37 -10.59 -3.14 -23.23
N LEU A 38 -11.17 -4.26 -22.80
CA LEU A 38 -11.23 -4.69 -21.40
C LEU A 38 -9.85 -4.81 -20.74
N ALA A 39 -8.85 -5.32 -21.48
CA ALA A 39 -7.48 -5.46 -20.98
C ALA A 39 -6.80 -4.11 -20.71
N ARG A 40 -6.94 -3.15 -21.63
CA ARG A 40 -6.43 -1.78 -21.46
C ARG A 40 -7.14 -1.04 -20.32
N LEU A 41 -8.43 -1.28 -20.13
CA LEU A 41 -9.21 -0.69 -19.04
C LEU A 41 -8.71 -1.17 -17.66
N ALA A 42 -8.48 -2.48 -17.54
CA ALA A 42 -7.93 -3.10 -16.34
C ALA A 42 -6.54 -2.55 -15.98
N GLU A 43 -5.66 -2.43 -16.99
CA GLU A 43 -4.32 -1.88 -16.84
C GLU A 43 -4.33 -0.45 -16.29
N ASN A 44 -5.14 0.42 -16.91
CA ASN A 44 -5.22 1.83 -16.52
C ASN A 44 -5.68 1.98 -15.06
N LEU A 45 -6.73 1.27 -14.64
CA LEU A 45 -7.24 1.37 -13.28
C LEU A 45 -6.29 0.75 -12.24
N PHE A 46 -5.63 -0.36 -12.58
CA PHE A 46 -4.57 -0.94 -11.75
C PHE A 46 -3.46 0.07 -11.48
N TRP A 47 -2.92 0.68 -12.54
CA TRP A 47 -1.86 1.68 -12.41
C TRP A 47 -2.33 2.98 -11.77
N ALA A 48 -3.57 3.42 -12.01
CA ALA A 48 -4.14 4.58 -11.31
C ALA A 48 -4.14 4.36 -9.79
N GLY A 49 -4.55 3.18 -9.32
CA GLY A 49 -4.48 2.81 -7.91
C GLY A 49 -3.04 2.86 -7.35
N ARG A 50 -2.06 2.32 -8.09
CA ARG A 50 -0.64 2.37 -7.70
C ARG A 50 -0.10 3.80 -7.61
N TYR A 51 -0.35 4.62 -8.63
CA TYR A 51 0.18 5.99 -8.67
C TYR A 51 -0.42 6.92 -7.62
N ILE A 52 -1.72 6.76 -7.28
CA ILE A 52 -2.35 7.54 -6.20
C ILE A 52 -1.77 7.16 -4.85
N GLU A 53 -1.57 5.85 -4.59
CA GLU A 53 -0.96 5.40 -3.34
C GLU A 53 0.50 5.84 -3.26
N ARG A 54 1.28 5.75 -4.34
CA ARG A 54 2.65 6.24 -4.40
C ARG A 54 2.77 7.74 -4.10
N ALA A 55 1.93 8.56 -4.72
CA ALA A 55 1.95 10.01 -4.46
C ALA A 55 1.66 10.32 -3.00
N GLU A 56 0.73 9.57 -2.39
CA GLU A 56 0.38 9.70 -0.97
C GLU A 56 1.50 9.22 -0.04
N ASP A 57 2.08 8.05 -0.32
CA ASP A 57 3.18 7.47 0.46
C ASP A 57 4.41 8.38 0.42
N THR A 58 4.82 8.84 -0.77
CA THR A 58 5.93 9.79 -0.93
C THR A 58 5.66 11.08 -0.17
N ALA A 59 4.47 11.69 -0.33
CA ALA A 59 4.14 12.92 0.38
C ALA A 59 4.22 12.74 1.90
N ARG A 60 3.67 11.65 2.42
CA ARG A 60 3.67 11.33 3.85
C ARG A 60 5.08 11.09 4.38
N MET A 61 5.91 10.34 3.66
CA MET A 61 7.29 10.08 4.09
C MET A 61 8.13 11.35 4.07
N VAL A 62 7.96 12.21 3.06
CA VAL A 62 8.65 13.51 3.01
C VAL A 62 8.20 14.40 4.17
N ASP A 63 6.90 14.46 4.47
CA ASP A 63 6.36 15.22 5.61
C ASP A 63 6.93 14.76 6.96
N VAL A 64 6.97 13.44 7.17
CA VAL A 64 7.54 12.85 8.39
C VAL A 64 9.03 13.14 8.49
N THR A 65 9.81 12.92 7.42
CA THR A 65 11.24 13.22 7.39
C THR A 65 11.50 14.71 7.64
N TYR A 66 10.72 15.59 7.03
CA TYR A 66 10.82 17.03 7.21
C TYR A 66 10.54 17.44 8.67
N HIS A 67 9.56 16.85 9.34
CA HIS A 67 9.28 17.18 10.73
C HIS A 67 10.29 16.56 11.71
N THR A 68 10.69 15.31 11.48
CA THR A 68 11.70 14.65 12.32
C THR A 68 13.03 15.38 12.28
N GLN A 69 13.47 15.89 11.11
CA GLN A 69 14.74 16.60 11.00
C GLN A 69 14.82 17.86 11.88
N LEU A 70 13.68 18.50 12.19
CA LEU A 70 13.64 19.72 13.02
C LEU A 70 14.00 19.42 14.48
N GLU A 71 13.86 18.16 14.89
CA GLU A 71 14.18 17.65 16.22
C GLU A 71 15.55 16.94 16.24
N SER A 72 16.15 16.67 15.07
CA SER A 72 17.40 15.92 14.91
C SER A 72 18.65 16.81 15.02
N PRO A 73 19.79 16.26 15.49
CA PRO A 73 21.09 16.90 15.35
C PRO A 73 21.45 17.16 13.88
N TYR A 74 22.13 18.28 13.58
CA TYR A 74 22.51 18.68 12.21
C TYR A 74 23.24 17.59 11.40
N GLY A 75 24.04 16.73 12.06
CA GLY A 75 24.79 15.65 11.42
C GLY A 75 23.94 14.48 10.92
N GLU A 76 22.68 14.36 11.37
CA GLU A 76 21.78 13.25 11.03
C GLU A 76 20.79 13.61 9.92
N VAL A 77 20.67 14.90 9.57
CA VAL A 77 19.69 15.38 8.59
C VAL A 77 19.95 14.77 7.21
N ALA A 78 21.18 14.88 6.69
CA ALA A 78 21.53 14.33 5.38
C ALA A 78 21.29 12.81 5.33
N LEU A 79 21.62 12.11 6.42
CA LEU A 79 21.38 10.68 6.53
C LEU A 79 19.88 10.37 6.45
N ALA A 80 19.01 11.08 7.16
CA ALA A 80 17.56 10.86 7.10
C ALA A 80 16.98 10.99 5.67
N TRP A 81 17.44 11.98 4.90
CA TRP A 81 17.03 12.19 3.52
C TRP A 81 17.61 11.16 2.55
N GLN A 82 18.87 10.73 2.76
CA GLN A 82 19.46 9.63 2.01
C GLN A 82 18.64 8.35 2.20
N GLN A 83 18.24 8.05 3.44
CA GLN A 83 17.44 6.88 3.77
C GLN A 83 16.03 6.96 3.17
N LEU A 84 15.46 8.16 3.03
CA LEU A 84 14.21 8.34 2.30
C LEU A 84 14.38 8.00 0.82
N LEU A 85 15.47 8.42 0.18
CA LEU A 85 15.78 8.03 -1.20
C LEU A 85 15.97 6.52 -1.33
N GLU A 86 16.67 5.89 -0.37
CA GLU A 86 16.82 4.43 -0.31
C GLU A 86 15.47 3.74 -0.18
N VAL A 87 14.55 4.18 0.69
CA VAL A 87 13.19 3.59 0.81
C VAL A 87 12.41 3.69 -0.51
N LEU A 88 12.59 4.79 -1.24
CA LEU A 88 11.91 5.01 -2.52
C LEU A 88 12.61 4.33 -3.70
N HIS A 89 13.78 3.70 -3.48
CA HIS A 89 14.70 3.19 -4.51
C HIS A 89 15.08 4.27 -5.53
N LEU A 90 15.48 5.46 -5.05
CA LEU A 90 15.81 6.62 -5.88
C LEU A 90 17.21 7.19 -5.59
N ASP A 91 18.02 6.51 -4.77
CA ASP A 91 19.38 6.92 -4.41
C ASP A 91 20.29 7.00 -5.64
N ALA A 92 20.21 6.01 -6.55
CA ALA A 92 20.96 6.02 -7.80
C ALA A 92 20.45 7.09 -8.79
N ALA A 93 19.13 7.27 -8.90
CA ALA A 93 18.53 8.28 -9.76
C ALA A 93 18.80 9.73 -9.32
N TYR A 94 18.91 10.02 -8.02
CA TYR A 94 19.10 11.38 -7.51
C TYR A 94 20.48 11.96 -7.86
N GLY A 95 21.55 11.19 -7.64
CA GLY A 95 22.91 11.50 -8.14
C GLY A 95 23.54 12.83 -7.69
N ALA A 96 22.98 13.53 -6.70
CA ALA A 96 23.43 14.85 -6.25
C ALA A 96 23.72 14.87 -4.73
N PRO A 97 24.36 15.94 -4.20
CA PRO A 97 24.51 16.11 -2.76
C PRO A 97 23.16 16.10 -2.02
N ILE A 98 23.14 15.45 -0.85
CA ILE A 98 21.93 15.29 -0.05
C ILE A 98 21.64 16.59 0.72
N GLU A 99 20.84 17.45 0.10
CA GLU A 99 20.32 18.68 0.70
C GLU A 99 18.79 18.59 0.77
N PRO A 100 18.16 18.89 1.93
CA PRO A 100 16.72 18.70 2.13
C PRO A 100 15.84 19.31 1.03
N LEU A 101 16.09 20.58 0.67
CA LEU A 101 15.31 21.26 -0.37
C LEU A 101 15.51 20.64 -1.76
N SER A 102 16.73 20.25 -2.08
CA SER A 102 17.08 19.62 -3.36
C SER A 102 16.42 18.24 -3.49
N VAL A 103 16.42 17.44 -2.42
CA VAL A 103 15.73 16.15 -2.37
C VAL A 103 14.21 16.34 -2.46
N MET A 104 13.63 17.29 -1.72
CA MET A 104 12.20 17.61 -1.81
C MET A 104 11.79 18.01 -3.24
N ARG A 105 12.58 18.87 -3.90
CA ARG A 105 12.33 19.26 -5.30
C ARG A 105 12.38 18.06 -6.23
N PHE A 106 13.34 17.15 -6.06
CA PHE A 106 13.44 15.93 -6.83
C PHE A 106 12.24 14.99 -6.64
N LEU A 107 11.76 14.83 -5.40
CA LEU A 107 10.62 13.97 -5.07
C LEU A 107 9.26 14.58 -5.46
N VAL A 108 9.18 15.89 -5.65
CA VAL A 108 7.91 16.59 -5.91
C VAL A 108 7.79 17.03 -7.36
N LEU A 109 8.82 17.66 -7.92
CA LEU A 109 8.75 18.45 -9.15
C LEU A 109 9.48 17.83 -10.34
N ASP A 110 10.46 16.96 -10.11
CA ASP A 110 11.33 16.52 -11.20
C ASP A 110 10.54 15.66 -12.21
N PRO A 111 10.43 16.09 -13.47
CA PRO A 111 9.74 15.32 -14.50
C PRO A 111 10.54 14.09 -14.97
N HIS A 112 11.85 14.04 -14.72
CA HIS A 112 12.70 12.87 -14.99
C HIS A 112 12.61 11.83 -13.88
N ASN A 113 12.09 12.18 -12.72
CA ASN A 113 11.71 11.22 -11.69
C ASN A 113 10.28 10.71 -11.95
N PRO A 114 10.10 9.51 -12.53
CA PRO A 114 8.77 8.95 -12.77
C PRO A 114 7.96 8.69 -11.50
N GLY A 115 8.62 8.64 -10.34
CA GLY A 115 8.03 8.47 -9.01
C GLY A 115 7.74 9.79 -8.30
N SER A 116 8.04 10.95 -8.90
CA SER A 116 7.73 12.23 -8.26
C SER A 116 6.23 12.40 -8.05
N ILE A 117 5.84 13.18 -7.04
CA ILE A 117 4.43 13.38 -6.68
C ILE A 117 3.65 13.94 -7.86
N THR A 118 4.18 14.95 -8.55
CA THR A 118 3.51 15.56 -9.71
C THR A 118 3.40 14.58 -10.88
N ALA A 119 4.45 13.81 -11.17
CA ALA A 119 4.43 12.79 -12.23
C ALA A 119 3.43 11.66 -11.93
N SER A 120 3.41 11.16 -10.69
CA SER A 120 2.50 10.11 -10.24
C SER A 120 1.04 10.56 -10.33
N VAL A 121 0.72 11.77 -9.84
CA VAL A 121 -0.63 12.34 -9.94
C VAL A 121 -1.04 12.55 -11.40
N ALA A 122 -0.14 13.07 -12.26
CA ALA A 122 -0.42 13.25 -13.67
C ALA A 122 -0.74 11.93 -14.38
N ARG A 123 0.01 10.86 -14.10
CA ARG A 123 -0.22 9.51 -14.64
C ARG A 123 -1.51 8.90 -14.13
N ALA A 124 -1.80 9.00 -12.83
CA ALA A 124 -3.07 8.56 -12.26
C ALA A 124 -4.26 9.24 -12.95
N ARG A 125 -4.15 10.55 -13.16
CA ARG A 125 -5.17 11.36 -13.83
C ARG A 125 -5.33 10.96 -15.29
N GLU A 126 -4.24 10.73 -16.02
CA GLU A 126 -4.30 10.27 -17.41
C GLU A 126 -4.93 8.87 -17.54
N ASN A 127 -4.54 7.94 -16.68
CA ASN A 127 -5.12 6.61 -16.62
C ASN A 127 -6.62 6.64 -16.28
N THR A 128 -7.04 7.53 -15.37
CA THR A 128 -8.46 7.69 -15.03
C THR A 128 -9.22 8.36 -16.18
N ARG A 129 -8.58 9.29 -16.92
CA ARG A 129 -9.18 10.00 -18.07
C ARG A 129 -9.47 9.05 -19.22
N SER A 130 -8.56 8.11 -19.49
CA SER A 130 -8.66 7.19 -20.61
C SER A 130 -9.75 6.13 -20.46
N VAL A 131 -10.32 6.02 -19.25
CA VAL A 131 -11.40 5.10 -18.86
C VAL A 131 -12.58 5.84 -18.21
N ARG A 132 -12.79 7.11 -18.55
CA ARG A 132 -13.76 8.02 -17.92
C ARG A 132 -15.19 7.47 -17.91
N GLU A 133 -15.53 6.64 -18.88
CA GLU A 133 -16.82 5.97 -19.01
C GLU A 133 -17.06 4.83 -17.99
N LEU A 134 -16.01 4.36 -17.30
CA LEU A 134 -16.09 3.28 -16.31
C LEU A 134 -15.92 3.73 -14.87
N VAL A 135 -15.44 4.96 -14.67
CA VAL A 135 -15.34 5.57 -13.35
C VAL A 135 -16.55 6.47 -13.11
N SER A 136 -16.91 6.66 -11.85
CA SER A 136 -17.89 7.68 -11.50
C SER A 136 -17.36 9.07 -11.87
N SER A 137 -18.29 9.99 -12.16
CA SER A 137 -17.97 11.41 -12.37
C SER A 137 -17.18 11.99 -11.19
N GLU A 138 -17.58 11.61 -9.99
CA GLU A 138 -17.03 12.04 -8.72
C GLU A 138 -15.59 11.54 -8.53
N LEU A 139 -15.29 10.30 -8.91
CA LEU A 139 -13.92 9.79 -8.87
C LEU A 139 -13.04 10.54 -9.87
N TRP A 140 -13.51 10.72 -11.11
CA TRP A 140 -12.80 11.50 -12.11
C TRP A 140 -12.51 12.93 -11.61
N GLU A 141 -13.52 13.59 -11.04
CA GLU A 141 -13.40 14.93 -10.49
C GLU A 141 -12.39 14.99 -9.35
N ALA A 142 -12.43 14.06 -8.39
CA ALA A 142 -11.49 14.03 -7.27
C ALA A 142 -10.02 13.86 -7.72
N VAL A 143 -9.77 12.97 -8.69
CA VAL A 143 -8.41 12.77 -9.25
C VAL A 143 -7.96 14.01 -10.03
N ASN A 144 -8.85 14.58 -10.83
CA ASN A 144 -8.54 15.77 -11.63
C ASN A 144 -8.35 17.02 -10.73
N GLU A 145 -9.09 17.13 -9.63
CA GLU A 145 -8.95 18.20 -8.65
C GLU A 145 -7.56 18.17 -8.00
N LEU A 146 -7.06 17.00 -7.60
CA LEU A 146 -5.69 16.87 -7.08
C LEU A 146 -4.65 17.34 -8.11
N HIS A 147 -4.79 16.92 -9.37
CA HIS A 147 -3.89 17.34 -10.44
C HIS A 147 -3.91 18.86 -10.66
N LEU A 148 -5.11 19.46 -10.76
CA LEU A 148 -5.26 20.91 -10.95
C LEU A 148 -4.77 21.70 -9.72
N ALA A 149 -5.02 21.20 -8.51
CA ALA A 149 -4.57 21.83 -7.27
C ALA A 149 -3.04 21.91 -7.22
N LEU A 150 -2.32 20.88 -7.68
CA LEU A 150 -0.86 20.92 -7.78
C LEU A 150 -0.38 21.88 -8.88
N GLY A 151 -1.05 21.90 -10.04
CA GLY A 151 -0.67 22.76 -11.17
C GLY A 151 -0.97 24.25 -10.97
N ALA A 152 -1.90 24.60 -10.08
CA ALA A 152 -2.29 25.99 -9.79
C ALA A 152 -1.40 26.67 -8.73
N ARG A 153 -0.46 25.94 -8.13
CA ARG A 153 0.39 26.38 -7.01
C ARG A 153 1.82 26.69 -7.46
N ASP A 154 2.50 27.58 -6.73
CA ASP A 154 3.95 27.72 -6.82
C ASP A 154 4.61 26.70 -5.88
N LEU A 155 4.67 25.46 -6.34
CA LEU A 155 5.19 24.35 -5.54
C LEU A 155 6.66 24.56 -5.16
N ALA A 156 7.47 25.20 -6.01
CA ALA A 156 8.88 25.45 -5.71
C ALA A 156 9.03 26.39 -4.51
N ARG A 157 8.17 27.42 -4.43
CA ARG A 157 8.08 28.32 -3.27
C ARG A 157 7.49 27.65 -2.04
N GLU A 158 6.41 26.87 -2.20
CA GLU A 158 5.79 26.15 -1.07
C GLU A 158 6.80 25.20 -0.40
N LEU A 159 7.69 24.56 -1.16
CA LEU A 159 8.74 23.70 -0.60
C LEU A 159 9.80 24.44 0.22
N GLU A 160 10.05 25.72 -0.08
CA GLU A 160 10.97 26.56 0.69
C GLU A 160 10.31 27.12 1.95
N GLU A 161 9.04 27.53 1.86
CA GLU A 161 8.36 28.27 2.91
C GLU A 161 7.57 27.36 3.86
N GLN A 162 6.70 26.48 3.34
CA GLN A 162 5.73 25.70 4.11
C GLN A 162 5.47 24.31 3.47
N PRO A 163 6.48 23.43 3.37
CA PRO A 163 6.36 22.15 2.66
C PRO A 163 5.29 21.22 3.25
N TYR A 164 5.07 21.25 4.56
CA TYR A 164 4.08 20.43 5.26
C TYR A 164 2.64 20.66 4.77
N GLU A 165 2.29 21.88 4.33
CA GLU A 165 0.95 22.19 3.80
C GLU A 165 0.70 21.49 2.45
N LEU A 166 1.73 21.40 1.62
CA LEU A 166 1.69 20.67 0.35
C LEU A 166 1.44 19.18 0.61
N PHE A 167 2.26 18.56 1.47
CA PHE A 167 2.15 17.12 1.74
C PHE A 167 0.84 16.74 2.42
N ARG A 168 0.36 17.59 3.34
CA ARG A 168 -0.97 17.43 3.95
C ARG A 168 -2.08 17.54 2.91
N THR A 169 -1.96 18.45 1.94
CA THR A 169 -2.92 18.57 0.83
C THR A 169 -2.96 17.29 0.00
N VAL A 170 -1.80 16.81 -0.47
CA VAL A 170 -1.68 15.57 -1.25
C VAL A 170 -2.29 14.40 -0.48
N SER A 171 -1.92 14.24 0.79
CA SER A 171 -2.43 13.16 1.63
C SER A 171 -3.96 13.19 1.79
N ARG A 172 -4.53 14.37 2.08
CA ARG A 172 -5.98 14.53 2.25
C ARG A 172 -6.75 14.26 0.96
N MET A 173 -6.24 14.74 -0.17
CA MET A 173 -6.90 14.56 -1.46
C MET A 173 -6.80 13.11 -1.94
N SER A 174 -5.67 12.43 -1.73
CA SER A 174 -5.55 10.98 -1.99
C SER A 174 -6.52 10.15 -1.14
N MET A 175 -6.68 10.46 0.16
CA MET A 175 -7.70 9.83 0.98
C MET A 175 -9.13 10.12 0.48
N THR A 176 -9.39 11.34 0.02
CA THR A 176 -10.68 11.73 -0.54
C THR A 176 -10.99 10.93 -1.81
N ILE A 177 -10.02 10.79 -2.72
CA ILE A 177 -10.13 9.95 -3.93
C ILE A 177 -10.57 8.53 -3.57
N TYR A 178 -9.92 7.91 -2.57
CA TYR A 178 -10.28 6.55 -2.16
C TYR A 178 -11.64 6.45 -1.46
N GLY A 179 -12.02 7.48 -0.69
CA GLY A 179 -13.36 7.57 -0.12
C GLY A 179 -14.43 7.63 -1.21
N VAL A 180 -14.25 8.54 -2.17
CA VAL A 180 -15.15 8.69 -3.32
C VAL A 180 -15.23 7.41 -4.15
N ALA A 181 -14.09 6.79 -4.48
CA ALA A 181 -14.05 5.52 -5.21
C ALA A 181 -14.83 4.42 -4.47
N SER A 182 -14.73 4.37 -3.14
CA SER A 182 -15.38 3.34 -2.32
C SER A 182 -16.90 3.48 -2.26
N GLU A 183 -17.40 4.71 -2.33
CA GLU A 183 -18.83 5.05 -2.23
C GLU A 183 -19.55 5.11 -3.58
N THR A 184 -18.88 5.56 -4.63
CA THR A 184 -19.53 5.88 -5.92
C THR A 184 -19.31 4.83 -7.00
N MET A 185 -18.25 4.02 -6.92
CA MET A 185 -18.01 2.98 -7.91
C MET A 185 -18.74 1.68 -7.58
N PRO A 186 -19.32 0.99 -8.57
CA PRO A 186 -19.74 -0.40 -8.42
C PRO A 186 -18.54 -1.29 -8.11
N ARG A 187 -18.73 -2.38 -7.35
CA ARG A 187 -17.68 -3.36 -7.01
C ARG A 187 -17.42 -4.37 -8.13
N ASP A 188 -17.33 -3.83 -9.34
CA ASP A 188 -17.01 -4.54 -10.58
C ASP A 188 -15.50 -4.73 -10.77
N GLU A 189 -15.09 -5.17 -11.96
CA GLU A 189 -13.68 -5.42 -12.28
C GLU A 189 -12.82 -4.15 -12.18
N GLY A 190 -13.35 -2.99 -12.61
CA GLY A 190 -12.61 -1.73 -12.61
C GLY A 190 -12.22 -1.29 -11.21
N TRP A 191 -13.19 -1.30 -10.28
CA TRP A 191 -12.89 -1.01 -8.87
C TRP A 191 -11.89 -2.00 -8.28
N ARG A 192 -11.99 -3.29 -8.65
CA ARG A 192 -11.10 -4.35 -8.14
C ARG A 192 -9.67 -4.19 -8.62
N PHE A 193 -9.43 -3.84 -9.88
CA PHE A 193 -8.09 -3.58 -10.38
C PHE A 193 -7.46 -2.37 -9.69
N MET A 194 -8.22 -1.27 -9.52
CA MET A 194 -7.76 -0.11 -8.76
C MET A 194 -7.40 -0.45 -7.31
N ALA A 195 -8.27 -1.19 -6.63
CA ALA A 195 -8.03 -1.65 -5.26
C ALA A 195 -6.81 -2.60 -5.18
N LEU A 196 -6.65 -3.51 -6.15
CA LEU A 196 -5.53 -4.44 -6.23
C LEU A 196 -4.20 -3.69 -6.40
N GLY A 197 -4.11 -2.74 -7.34
CA GLY A 197 -2.92 -1.92 -7.53
C GLY A 197 -2.54 -1.16 -6.26
N ARG A 198 -3.52 -0.49 -5.63
CA ARG A 198 -3.34 0.21 -4.36
C ARG A 198 -2.75 -0.68 -3.26
N MET A 199 -3.30 -1.88 -3.08
CA MET A 199 -2.83 -2.79 -2.02
C MET A 199 -1.42 -3.31 -2.27
N LEU A 200 -1.06 -3.59 -3.53
CA LEU A 200 0.30 -4.04 -3.86
C LEU A 200 1.33 -2.92 -3.65
N GLU A 201 1.04 -1.68 -4.09
CA GLU A 201 1.92 -0.53 -3.88
C GLU A 201 2.16 -0.29 -2.38
N ARG A 202 1.09 -0.31 -1.59
CA ARG A 202 1.16 -0.11 -0.13
C ARG A 202 1.98 -1.19 0.59
N ALA A 203 1.78 -2.46 0.22
CA ALA A 203 2.52 -3.58 0.79
C ALA A 203 4.02 -3.43 0.52
N GLU A 204 4.36 -3.15 -0.74
CA GLU A 204 5.73 -2.95 -1.20
C GLU A 204 6.41 -1.78 -0.47
N MET A 205 5.74 -0.63 -0.40
CA MET A 205 6.25 0.54 0.30
C MET A 205 6.49 0.29 1.78
N THR A 206 5.62 -0.48 2.43
CA THR A 206 5.78 -0.85 3.84
C THR A 206 6.97 -1.78 4.05
N CYS A 207 7.18 -2.76 3.16
CA CYS A 207 8.38 -3.61 3.19
C CYS A 207 9.67 -2.78 3.10
N ARG A 208 9.76 -1.88 2.10
CA ARG A 208 10.93 -1.01 1.91
C ARG A 208 11.20 -0.11 3.11
N LEU A 209 10.14 0.46 3.69
CA LEU A 209 10.25 1.31 4.87
C LEU A 209 10.84 0.54 6.07
N ILE A 210 10.43 -0.71 6.28
CA ILE A 210 10.96 -1.55 7.37
C ILE A 210 12.42 -1.93 7.08
N ASP A 211 12.71 -2.36 5.85
CA ASP A 211 14.00 -2.89 5.44
C ASP A 211 15.14 -1.90 5.65
N VAL A 212 15.02 -0.70 5.07
CA VAL A 212 16.01 0.38 5.20
C VAL A 212 16.26 0.75 6.66
N ARG A 213 15.21 0.73 7.49
CA ARG A 213 15.29 1.12 8.91
C ARG A 213 15.92 0.03 9.76
N TYR A 214 15.60 -1.22 9.47
CA TYR A 214 16.18 -2.35 10.15
C TYR A 214 17.67 -2.48 9.82
N ALA A 215 18.08 -2.32 8.56
CA ALA A 215 19.48 -2.34 8.16
C ALA A 215 20.34 -1.31 8.92
N GLN A 216 19.79 -0.11 9.18
CA GLN A 216 20.46 0.90 10.00
C GLN A 216 20.62 0.48 11.46
N LEU A 217 19.57 -0.13 12.02
CA LEU A 217 19.60 -0.63 13.39
C LEU A 217 20.74 -1.65 13.57
N GLU A 218 20.88 -2.56 12.62
CA GLU A 218 21.95 -3.58 12.60
C GLU A 218 23.33 -2.95 12.40
N ALA A 219 23.46 -1.95 11.52
CA ALA A 219 24.72 -1.24 11.32
C ALA A 219 25.21 -0.52 12.59
N MET A 220 24.30 0.05 13.39
CA MET A 220 24.62 0.76 14.63
C MET A 220 24.85 -0.17 15.83
N SER A 221 24.14 -1.30 15.89
CA SER A 221 24.11 -2.19 17.08
C SER A 221 24.93 -3.48 16.90
N GLY A 222 25.41 -3.74 15.68
CA GLY A 222 25.97 -5.02 15.26
C GLY A 222 24.89 -6.10 15.00
N PRO A 223 25.18 -7.14 14.20
CA PRO A 223 24.21 -8.12 13.69
C PRO A 223 23.54 -9.03 14.74
N SER A 224 23.85 -8.89 16.04
CA SER A 224 23.48 -9.89 17.06
C SER A 224 23.19 -9.34 18.46
N GLN A 225 23.42 -8.05 18.75
CA GLN A 225 23.35 -7.56 20.13
C GLN A 225 21.92 -7.29 20.64
N ARG A 226 20.92 -7.11 19.76
CA ARG A 226 19.51 -6.91 20.19
C ARG A 226 18.64 -8.17 20.08
N LEU A 227 18.97 -9.11 19.19
CA LEU A 227 18.29 -10.42 19.15
C LEU A 227 18.51 -11.20 20.46
N ALA A 228 19.71 -11.11 21.05
CA ALA A 228 20.00 -11.63 22.38
C ALA A 228 19.24 -10.89 23.53
N ALA A 229 18.82 -9.65 23.29
CA ALA A 229 18.00 -8.88 24.23
C ALA A 229 16.51 -9.25 24.13
N ALA A 230 16.02 -9.58 22.93
CA ALA A 230 14.67 -10.09 22.69
C ALA A 230 14.43 -11.47 23.34
N THR A 231 15.47 -12.31 23.46
CA THR A 231 15.43 -13.63 24.10
C THR A 231 15.66 -13.63 25.62
N GLY A 232 15.86 -12.45 26.25
CA GLY A 232 15.57 -12.28 27.68
C GLY A 232 16.70 -11.91 28.64
N GLU A 233 17.93 -11.60 28.20
CA GLU A 233 19.05 -11.36 29.14
C GLU A 233 19.81 -10.01 29.02
N ALA A 234 19.40 -9.05 28.18
CA ALA A 234 20.04 -7.72 28.14
C ALA A 234 19.05 -6.56 28.40
N ALA A 235 19.57 -5.49 29.01
CA ALA A 235 18.81 -4.36 29.54
C ALA A 235 17.85 -3.75 28.52
N ARG A 236 16.55 -3.92 28.77
CA ARG A 236 15.45 -3.21 28.09
C ARG A 236 15.53 -1.72 28.41
N GLY A 237 16.26 -0.97 27.59
CA GLY A 237 16.26 0.49 27.60
C GLY A 237 16.52 1.00 26.18
N PRO A 238 15.60 1.77 25.56
CA PRO A 238 15.85 2.34 24.26
C PRO A 238 16.98 3.37 24.38
N ASP A 239 17.94 3.33 23.47
CA ASP A 239 18.63 4.57 23.13
C ASP A 239 17.57 5.56 22.62
N ARG A 240 17.55 6.78 23.14
CA ARG A 240 16.45 7.74 22.88
C ARG A 240 16.29 8.01 21.39
N THR A 241 17.38 7.92 20.64
CA THR A 241 17.45 8.12 19.20
C THR A 241 16.65 7.05 18.43
N ASP A 242 16.73 5.78 18.83
CA ASP A 242 15.95 4.70 18.20
C ASP A 242 14.45 4.89 18.38
N PHE A 243 14.04 5.40 19.55
CA PHE A 243 12.63 5.66 19.83
C PHE A 243 12.02 6.64 18.83
N HIS A 244 12.71 7.75 18.52
CA HIS A 244 12.21 8.75 17.56
C HIS A 244 12.15 8.21 16.13
N HIS A 245 13.12 7.38 15.72
CA HIS A 245 13.13 6.76 14.40
C HIS A 245 11.98 5.79 14.19
N TRP A 246 11.68 4.92 15.16
CA TRP A 246 10.53 4.00 15.04
C TRP A 246 9.18 4.72 15.08
N ILE A 247 9.09 5.87 15.77
CA ILE A 247 7.93 6.75 15.65
C ILE A 247 7.79 7.29 14.22
N ALA A 248 8.89 7.73 13.60
CA ALA A 248 8.89 8.20 12.23
C ALA A 248 8.41 7.09 11.27
N VAL A 249 8.93 5.87 11.42
CA VAL A 249 8.46 4.69 10.66
C VAL A 249 6.95 4.47 10.81
N LEU A 250 6.46 4.43 12.05
CA LEU A 250 5.04 4.24 12.31
C LEU A 250 4.18 5.40 11.75
N LYS A 251 4.66 6.64 11.77
CA LYS A 251 3.95 7.80 11.18
C LYS A 251 3.92 7.72 9.66
N SER A 252 5.05 7.35 9.04
CA SER A 252 5.15 7.10 7.60
C SER A 252 4.22 5.97 7.15
N ALA A 253 3.98 4.97 8.00
CA ALA A 253 3.01 3.90 7.78
C ALA A 253 1.60 4.19 8.34
N SER A 254 1.24 5.42 8.72
CA SER A 254 -0.04 5.78 9.36
C SER A 254 -0.46 4.89 10.55
N ALA A 255 0.49 4.22 11.18
CA ALA A 255 0.29 3.14 12.12
C ALA A 255 0.51 3.58 13.58
N PHE A 256 1.08 4.77 13.81
CA PHE A 256 1.51 5.24 15.13
C PHE A 256 0.42 5.19 16.20
N GLU A 257 -0.76 5.74 15.93
CA GLU A 257 -1.86 5.74 16.90
C GLU A 257 -2.39 4.33 17.20
N SER A 258 -2.52 3.49 16.17
CA SER A 258 -2.96 2.10 16.32
C SER A 258 -1.95 1.27 17.12
N TYR A 259 -0.65 1.44 16.82
CA TYR A 259 0.44 0.81 17.54
C TYR A 259 0.43 1.20 19.02
N ARG A 260 0.33 2.50 19.33
CA ARG A 260 0.30 3.00 20.71
C ARG A 260 -0.86 2.43 21.53
N ARG A 261 -2.03 2.26 20.90
CA ARG A 261 -3.20 1.63 21.55
C ARG A 261 -2.93 0.17 21.91
N ARG A 262 -2.22 -0.56 21.05
CA ARG A 262 -1.94 -1.99 21.19
C ARG A 262 -0.78 -2.30 22.14
N TYR A 263 0.29 -1.50 22.11
CA TYR A 263 1.56 -1.77 22.81
C TYR A 263 1.84 -0.83 24.01
N ARG A 264 0.88 0.03 24.38
CA ARG A 264 0.85 0.81 25.65
C ARG A 264 2.19 1.49 26.04
N SER A 265 2.93 2.01 25.06
CA SER A 265 4.18 2.78 25.16
C SER A 265 5.50 2.00 25.07
N SER A 266 5.52 0.67 24.82
CA SER A 266 6.76 0.03 24.35
C SER A 266 7.06 0.49 22.92
N MET A 267 8.33 0.75 22.62
CA MET A 267 8.82 1.01 21.27
C MET A 267 9.97 0.04 21.00
N ASP A 268 9.64 -1.25 21.09
CA ASP A 268 10.58 -2.30 20.74
C ASP A 268 10.62 -2.41 19.20
N PRO A 269 11.80 -2.36 18.56
CA PRO A 269 11.91 -2.60 17.12
C PRO A 269 11.20 -3.87 16.66
N ALA A 270 11.26 -4.96 17.46
CA ALA A 270 10.61 -6.21 17.11
C ALA A 270 9.08 -6.09 17.11
N ASP A 271 8.50 -5.40 18.10
CA ASP A 271 7.06 -5.13 18.16
C ASP A 271 6.61 -4.29 16.95
N VAL A 272 7.41 -3.31 16.53
CA VAL A 272 7.06 -2.45 15.37
C VAL A 272 7.11 -3.24 14.05
N VAL A 273 8.15 -4.07 13.87
CA VAL A 273 8.27 -4.96 12.71
C VAL A 273 7.10 -5.95 12.67
N GLU A 274 6.80 -6.61 13.80
CA GLU A 274 5.64 -7.51 13.92
C GLU A 274 4.36 -6.78 13.53
N PHE A 275 4.13 -5.58 14.07
CA PHE A 275 2.92 -4.82 13.83
C PHE A 275 2.75 -4.40 12.37
N LEU A 276 3.82 -3.98 11.71
CA LEU A 276 3.78 -3.55 10.31
C LEU A 276 3.79 -4.73 9.32
N LEU A 277 4.24 -5.91 9.71
CA LEU A 277 4.23 -7.09 8.84
C LEU A 277 3.01 -7.97 9.03
N LEU A 278 2.64 -8.24 10.28
CA LEU A 278 1.79 -9.38 10.65
C LEU A 278 0.42 -8.99 11.22
N GLU A 279 0.16 -7.72 11.57
CA GLU A 279 -1.13 -7.32 12.16
C GLU A 279 -2.26 -7.42 11.12
N PRO A 280 -3.20 -8.39 11.22
CA PRO A 280 -4.21 -8.63 10.19
C PRO A 280 -5.27 -7.53 10.10
N ASP A 281 -5.42 -6.67 11.11
CA ASP A 281 -6.44 -5.61 11.15
C ASP A 281 -5.88 -4.21 10.89
N LEU A 282 -4.58 -4.09 10.60
CA LEU A 282 -3.94 -2.81 10.28
C LEU A 282 -3.95 -2.57 8.77
N PRO A 283 -4.62 -1.52 8.24
CA PRO A 283 -4.76 -1.31 6.79
C PRO A 283 -3.47 -1.12 5.99
N ARG A 284 -2.35 -0.90 6.68
CA ARG A 284 -1.00 -0.73 6.11
C ARG A 284 -0.05 -1.85 6.49
N SER A 285 -0.48 -2.85 7.26
CA SER A 285 0.38 -4.03 7.43
C SER A 285 0.50 -4.78 6.11
N VAL A 286 1.65 -5.41 5.91
CA VAL A 286 1.90 -6.18 4.69
C VAL A 286 0.90 -7.35 4.59
N LEU A 287 0.65 -8.08 5.68
CA LEU A 287 -0.32 -9.17 5.71
C LEU A 287 -1.74 -8.71 5.31
N PHE A 288 -2.23 -7.59 5.88
CA PHE A 288 -3.54 -7.06 5.50
C PHE A 288 -3.59 -6.72 4.02
N CYS A 289 -2.58 -6.02 3.50
CA CYS A 289 -2.54 -5.57 2.12
C CYS A 289 -2.53 -6.75 1.14
N LEU A 290 -1.70 -7.77 1.39
CA LEU A 290 -1.67 -8.97 0.56
C LEU A 290 -2.97 -9.79 0.66
N GLY A 291 -3.57 -9.86 1.85
CA GLY A 291 -4.89 -10.49 2.04
C GLY A 291 -6.01 -9.76 1.29
N ALA A 292 -6.03 -8.43 1.34
CA ALA A 292 -6.98 -7.59 0.62
C ALA A 292 -6.79 -7.69 -0.90
N ALA A 293 -5.54 -7.67 -1.38
CA ALA A 293 -5.19 -7.91 -2.78
C ALA A 293 -5.66 -9.30 -3.24
N ARG A 294 -5.42 -10.35 -2.44
CA ARG A 294 -5.85 -11.72 -2.72
C ARG A 294 -7.36 -11.81 -2.87
N HIS A 295 -8.11 -11.15 -1.99
CA HIS A 295 -9.57 -11.12 -2.09
C HIS A 295 -10.08 -10.53 -3.41
N GLN A 296 -9.46 -9.44 -3.89
CA GLN A 296 -9.82 -8.86 -5.18
C GLN A 296 -9.48 -9.78 -6.34
N LEU A 297 -8.27 -10.34 -6.34
CA LEU A 297 -7.79 -11.21 -7.40
C LEU A 297 -8.56 -12.53 -7.48
N ASP A 298 -8.96 -13.10 -6.34
CA ASP A 298 -9.81 -14.30 -6.26
C ASP A 298 -11.18 -14.06 -6.90
N THR A 299 -11.71 -12.84 -6.79
CA THR A 299 -12.97 -12.47 -7.43
C THR A 299 -12.77 -12.25 -8.94
N LEU A 300 -11.71 -11.54 -9.34
CA LEU A 300 -11.38 -11.26 -10.75
C LEU A 300 -11.13 -12.55 -11.57
N ARG A 301 -10.49 -13.56 -10.96
CA ARG A 301 -10.22 -14.82 -11.68
C ARG A 301 -11.48 -15.67 -11.90
N ASP A 302 -12.56 -15.45 -11.15
CA ASP A 302 -13.83 -16.18 -11.23
C ASP A 302 -13.64 -17.72 -11.33
N GLY A 303 -12.87 -18.28 -10.39
CA GLY A 303 -12.60 -19.72 -10.34
C GLY A 303 -11.58 -20.25 -11.37
N ARG A 304 -11.07 -19.42 -12.29
CA ARG A 304 -10.01 -19.80 -13.23
C ARG A 304 -8.67 -19.99 -12.51
N SER A 305 -7.82 -20.84 -13.06
CA SER A 305 -6.44 -20.97 -12.60
C SER A 305 -5.67 -19.68 -12.89
N SER A 306 -5.00 -19.12 -11.88
CA SER A 306 -4.21 -17.89 -12.01
C SER A 306 -2.84 -18.09 -11.36
N ARG A 307 -1.77 -17.78 -12.09
CA ARG A 307 -0.40 -17.75 -11.56
C ARG A 307 -0.27 -16.60 -10.57
N ALA A 308 -0.80 -15.43 -10.91
CA ALA A 308 -0.84 -14.27 -10.00
C ALA A 308 -1.48 -14.64 -8.65
N ALA A 309 -2.63 -15.31 -8.66
CA ALA A 309 -3.33 -15.68 -7.43
C ALA A 309 -2.55 -16.72 -6.60
N ARG A 310 -1.89 -17.70 -7.25
CA ARG A 310 -1.03 -18.65 -6.55
C ARG A 310 0.18 -17.97 -5.89
N ARG A 311 0.84 -17.06 -6.59
CA ARG A 311 1.98 -16.30 -6.06
C ARG A 311 1.58 -15.44 -4.86
N LEU A 312 0.53 -14.64 -5.04
CA LEU A 312 0.00 -13.78 -3.99
C LEU A 312 -0.46 -14.59 -2.76
N GLY A 313 -1.08 -15.74 -2.99
CA GLY A 313 -1.44 -16.67 -1.93
C GLY A 313 -0.23 -17.20 -1.15
N ARG A 314 0.89 -17.52 -1.83
CA ARG A 314 2.13 -17.95 -1.16
C ARG A 314 2.77 -16.81 -0.36
N ALA A 315 2.85 -15.61 -0.92
CA ALA A 315 3.41 -14.45 -0.23
C ALA A 315 2.59 -14.09 1.02
N ALA A 316 1.26 -14.10 0.93
CA ALA A 316 0.39 -13.92 2.10
C ALA A 316 0.59 -15.03 3.14
N ALA A 317 0.64 -16.30 2.71
CA ALA A 317 0.83 -17.43 3.62
C ALA A 317 2.21 -17.42 4.31
N SER A 318 3.27 -16.91 3.66
CA SER A 318 4.59 -16.80 4.30
C SER A 318 4.66 -15.80 5.44
N LEU A 319 3.69 -14.88 5.52
CA LEU A 319 3.48 -13.96 6.65
C LEU A 319 2.45 -14.52 7.63
N GLU A 320 1.31 -15.02 7.14
CA GLU A 320 0.16 -15.46 7.94
C GLU A 320 0.50 -16.56 8.96
N PHE A 321 1.42 -17.46 8.60
CA PHE A 321 1.77 -18.63 9.42
C PHE A 321 3.16 -18.56 10.04
N ARG A 322 3.73 -17.36 10.16
CA ARG A 322 5.07 -17.15 10.70
C ARG A 322 5.00 -16.25 11.94
N ASP A 323 5.80 -16.56 12.95
CA ASP A 323 5.99 -15.66 14.09
C ASP A 323 7.14 -14.66 13.85
N VAL A 324 7.17 -13.58 14.63
CA VAL A 324 8.20 -12.54 14.46
C VAL A 324 9.61 -13.05 14.76
N ALA A 325 9.77 -14.04 15.65
CA ALA A 325 11.07 -14.61 15.95
C ALA A 325 11.63 -15.38 14.75
N GLU A 326 10.80 -16.18 14.08
CA GLU A 326 11.12 -16.88 12.84
C GLU A 326 11.47 -15.93 11.69
N LEU A 327 10.95 -14.70 11.68
CA LEU A 327 11.34 -13.67 10.69
C LEU A 327 12.77 -13.18 10.92
N PHE A 328 13.15 -12.98 12.18
CA PHE A 328 14.52 -12.57 12.52
C PHE A 328 15.52 -13.72 12.34
N ASP A 329 15.14 -14.95 12.68
CA ASP A 329 16.02 -16.13 12.56
C ASP A 329 16.41 -16.44 11.10
N VAL A 330 15.50 -16.21 10.14
CA VAL A 330 15.81 -16.39 8.71
C VAL A 330 16.54 -15.20 8.07
N GLY A 331 16.68 -14.09 8.81
CA GLY A 331 17.19 -12.82 8.31
C GLY A 331 16.07 -11.96 7.71
N LEU A 332 15.67 -10.92 8.46
CA LEU A 332 14.59 -10.03 8.07
C LEU A 332 14.83 -9.32 6.72
N PRO A 333 16.02 -8.77 6.40
CA PRO A 333 16.25 -8.11 5.11
C PRO A 333 16.00 -9.04 3.92
N SER A 334 16.59 -10.25 3.93
CA SER A 334 16.38 -11.23 2.87
C SER A 334 14.93 -11.70 2.75
N PHE A 335 14.21 -11.77 3.87
CA PHE A 335 12.77 -12.04 3.84
C PHE A 335 11.98 -10.90 3.19
N LEU A 336 12.26 -9.64 3.55
CA LEU A 336 11.59 -8.47 2.98
C LEU A 336 11.88 -8.32 1.49
N GLU A 337 13.12 -8.52 1.06
CA GLU A 337 13.50 -8.58 -0.36
C GLU A 337 12.70 -9.66 -1.10
N GLY A 338 12.57 -10.86 -0.52
CA GLY A 338 11.77 -11.95 -1.09
C GLY A 338 10.28 -11.60 -1.23
N VAL A 339 9.69 -10.92 -0.24
CA VAL A 339 8.30 -10.46 -0.31
C VAL A 339 8.14 -9.38 -1.39
N GLN A 340 9.06 -8.42 -1.47
CA GLN A 340 9.05 -7.39 -2.51
C GLN A 340 9.15 -8.00 -3.92
N GLN A 341 10.04 -8.98 -4.10
CA GLN A 341 10.18 -9.70 -5.36
C GLN A 341 8.89 -10.46 -5.74
N GLU A 342 8.24 -11.15 -4.79
CA GLU A 342 6.97 -11.82 -5.09
C GLU A 342 5.84 -10.81 -5.40
N ILE A 343 5.82 -9.62 -4.77
CA ILE A 343 4.86 -8.55 -5.13
C ILE A 343 5.09 -8.09 -6.58
N ALA A 344 6.34 -7.88 -6.99
CA ALA A 344 6.68 -7.52 -8.37
C ALA A 344 6.24 -8.61 -9.36
N GLU A 345 6.56 -9.88 -9.07
CA GLU A 345 6.19 -11.01 -9.92
C GLU A 345 4.67 -11.26 -9.96
N VAL A 346 3.93 -10.90 -8.90
CA VAL A 346 2.47 -10.87 -8.90
C VAL A 346 1.95 -9.80 -9.86
N ALA A 347 2.50 -8.58 -9.81
CA ALA A 347 2.10 -7.50 -10.71
C ALA A 347 2.36 -7.87 -12.18
N GLU A 348 3.51 -8.46 -12.50
CA GLU A 348 3.82 -8.99 -13.83
C GLU A 348 2.83 -10.09 -14.25
N SER A 349 2.55 -11.05 -13.36
CA SER A 349 1.60 -12.13 -13.65
C SER A 349 0.18 -11.59 -13.87
N ILE A 350 -0.22 -10.51 -13.18
CA ILE A 350 -1.49 -9.82 -13.44
C ILE A 350 -1.47 -9.18 -14.83
N ALA A 351 -0.38 -8.52 -15.21
CA ALA A 351 -0.26 -7.89 -16.51
C ALA A 351 -0.34 -8.92 -17.66
N ASP A 352 0.33 -10.06 -17.51
CA ASP A 352 0.29 -11.17 -18.47
C ASP A 352 -1.12 -11.78 -18.59
N GLU A 353 -1.79 -11.99 -17.45
CA GLU A 353 -3.09 -12.66 -17.41
C GLU A 353 -4.26 -11.76 -17.82
N PHE A 354 -4.19 -10.46 -17.52
CA PHE A 354 -5.34 -9.55 -17.63
C PHE A 354 -5.12 -8.37 -18.57
N PHE A 355 -3.89 -7.90 -18.81
CA PHE A 355 -3.65 -6.66 -19.59
C PHE A 355 -3.34 -6.91 -21.06
N HIS A 356 -3.20 -8.17 -21.50
CA HIS A 356 -2.95 -8.60 -22.89
C HIS A 356 -2.02 -7.63 -23.64
N HIS A 357 -0.70 -7.79 -23.45
CA HIS A 357 0.34 -6.99 -24.11
C HIS A 357 0.09 -6.85 -25.63
N GLN A 358 -0.13 -5.62 -26.11
CA GLN A 358 0.56 -5.25 -27.35
C GLN A 358 2.03 -5.00 -26.99
N PRO A 359 2.99 -5.57 -27.72
CA PRO A 359 4.39 -5.44 -27.36
C PRO A 359 4.83 -4.00 -27.61
N SER A 360 4.98 -3.21 -26.55
CA SER A 360 5.83 -2.03 -26.57
C SER A 360 6.33 -1.70 -25.16
N GLY A 361 7.58 -2.12 -24.91
CA GLY A 361 8.56 -1.34 -24.15
C GLY A 361 8.26 -1.01 -22.68
N ALA A 362 8.92 -1.76 -21.80
CA ALA A 362 9.40 -1.33 -20.49
C ALA A 362 8.36 -1.06 -19.38
N LEU A 363 7.84 -2.14 -18.79
CA LEU A 363 7.34 -2.12 -17.40
C LEU A 363 8.48 -1.96 -16.36
N HIS A 364 9.76 -2.10 -16.77
CA HIS A 364 10.93 -2.12 -15.88
C HIS A 364 11.61 -0.77 -15.59
N ALA A 365 11.09 0.37 -16.04
CA ALA A 365 11.76 1.65 -15.76
C ALA A 365 11.42 2.27 -14.38
N ILE A 366 10.73 1.56 -13.48
CA ILE A 366 10.30 2.15 -12.19
C ILE A 366 10.56 1.24 -10.97
N ALA A 367 11.29 0.14 -11.14
CA ALA A 367 11.71 -0.73 -10.02
C ALA A 367 13.23 -0.93 -9.91
N ALA A 368 14.01 -0.32 -10.81
CA ALA A 368 15.48 -0.43 -10.83
C ALA A 368 16.14 0.84 -11.37
N GLY A 369 15.84 1.99 -10.77
CA GLY A 369 16.49 3.26 -11.10
C GLY A 369 16.40 4.24 -9.94
#